data_AF-A0A6P0SYP4-F1
#
_entry.id   AF-A0A6P0SYP4-F1
#
_cell.length_a   1.000
_cell.length_b   1.000
_cell.length_c   1.000
_cell.angle_alpha   90.00
_cell.angle_beta   90.00
_cell.angle_gamma   90.00
#
_symmetry.space_group_name_H-M   'P 1'
#
loop_
_entity.id
_entity.type
_entity.pdbx_description
1 polymer ?
#
loop_
_entity_poly.entity_id
_entity_poly.type
_entity_poly.pdbx_seq_one_letter_code
_entity_poly.pdbx_strand_id
1 'polypeptide(L)'
;SRVIVEAMSHGLPCLAHDYDITHFVLGNEGYFANFELTGSLANLISQVLSEGYNESKRENCHRQVYERFSWQQLSPAYVDMIERCRLMVKGVGSRE
;
A
#
# COMPACT_ATOMS: atom_id res chain seq x y z
N SER A 1 7.01 -1.78 -4.24
CA SER A 1 5.81 -1.75 -3.38
C SER A 1 6.00 -2.51 -2.06
N ARG A 2 6.56 -3.74 -2.03
CA ARG A 2 6.76 -4.50 -0.76
C ARG A 2 7.47 -3.72 0.34
N VAL A 3 8.56 -3.03 0.00
CA VAL A 3 9.34 -2.20 0.95
C VAL A 3 8.49 -1.11 1.61
N ILE A 4 7.52 -0.54 0.88
CA ILE A 4 6.61 0.48 1.42
C ILE A 4 5.66 -0.13 2.45
N VAL A 5 5.09 -1.30 2.14
CA VAL A 5 4.24 -2.06 3.06
C VAL A 5 5.00 -2.42 4.34
N GLU A 6 6.24 -2.90 4.21
CA GLU A 6 7.12 -3.22 5.35
C GLU A 6 7.40 -1.97 6.21
N ALA A 7 7.81 -0.85 5.60
CA ALA A 7 8.09 0.39 6.31
C ALA A 7 6.87 0.94 7.06
N MET A 8 5.72 1.02 6.39
CA MET A 8 4.47 1.49 7.01
C MET A 8 3.96 0.55 8.10
N SER A 9 4.21 -0.77 7.98
CA SER A 9 3.91 -1.72 9.06
C SER A 9 4.69 -1.43 10.34
N HIS A 10 5.80 -0.70 10.27
CA HIS A 10 6.52 -0.17 11.42
C HIS A 10 6.16 1.28 11.78
N GLY A 11 5.10 1.82 11.17
CA GLY A 11 4.65 3.20 11.37
C GLY A 11 5.60 4.25 10.81
N LEU A 12 6.43 3.89 9.82
CA LEU A 12 7.36 4.82 9.20
C LEU A 12 6.67 5.60 8.06
N PRO A 13 6.82 6.92 7.99
CA PRO A 13 6.33 7.71 6.86
C PRO A 13 7.11 7.32 5.61
N CYS A 14 6.39 7.20 4.50
CA CYS A 14 6.97 6.81 3.21
C CYS A 14 6.81 7.95 2.21
N LEU A 15 7.95 8.42 1.69
CA LEU A 15 8.02 9.40 0.62
C LEU A 15 8.16 8.63 -0.70
N ALA A 16 7.23 8.83 -1.62
CA ALA A 16 7.17 8.08 -2.86
C ALA A 16 6.99 9.00 -4.07
N HIS A 17 7.44 8.52 -5.22
CA HIS A 17 7.12 9.15 -6.49
C HIS A 17 5.62 9.06 -6.73
N ASP A 18 5.03 10.05 -7.39
CA ASP A 18 3.60 10.15 -7.68
C ASP A 18 3.14 9.18 -8.79
N TYR A 19 3.13 7.88 -8.50
CA TYR A 19 2.55 6.84 -9.36
C TYR A 19 1.20 6.34 -8.82
N ASP A 20 0.35 5.81 -9.71
CA ASP A 20 -0.93 5.19 -9.31
C ASP A 20 -0.73 4.04 -8.31
N ILE A 21 0.31 3.22 -8.50
CA ILE A 21 0.61 2.10 -7.61
C ILE A 21 1.01 2.56 -6.21
N THR A 22 1.71 3.69 -6.11
CA THR A 22 2.11 4.25 -4.81
C THR A 22 0.91 4.85 -4.10
N HIS A 23 0.01 5.53 -4.82
CA HIS A 23 -1.29 5.96 -4.26
C HIS A 23 -2.12 4.78 -3.76
N PHE A 24 -2.17 3.70 -4.54
CA PHE A 24 -2.88 2.50 -4.12
C PHE A 24 -2.33 1.94 -2.80
N VAL A 25 -1.01 1.87 -2.62
CA VAL A 25 -0.41 1.30 -1.41
C VAL A 25 -0.50 2.26 -0.22
N LEU A 26 -0.12 3.53 -0.41
CA LEU A 26 0.06 4.51 0.67
C LEU A 26 -1.23 5.24 1.09
N GLY A 27 -2.22 5.29 0.20
CA GLY A 27 -3.45 6.02 0.41
C GLY A 27 -3.21 7.44 0.93
N ASN A 28 -3.96 7.82 1.97
CA ASN A 28 -3.93 9.17 2.55
C ASN A 28 -2.74 9.42 3.49
N GLU A 29 -1.96 8.40 3.82
CA GLU A 29 -0.83 8.51 4.78
C GLU A 29 0.51 8.64 4.04
N GLY A 30 0.50 8.59 2.70
CA GLY A 30 1.68 8.76 1.87
C GLY A 30 2.06 10.21 1.64
N TYR A 31 3.36 10.42 1.43
CA TYR A 31 3.91 11.66 0.94
C TYR A 31 4.31 11.47 -0.51
N PHE A 32 3.74 12.27 -1.40
CA PHE A 32 3.91 12.12 -2.84
C PHE A 32 4.55 13.37 -3.44
N ALA A 33 5.49 13.19 -4.37
CA ALA A 33 5.93 14.25 -5.25
C ALA A 33 6.43 13.69 -6.58
N ASN A 34 6.45 14.51 -7.62
CA ASN A 34 7.08 14.15 -8.88
C ASN A 34 8.62 14.24 -8.76
N PHE A 35 9.27 13.09 -8.59
CA PHE A 35 10.74 12.99 -8.49
C PHE A 35 11.52 13.21 -9.80
N GLU A 36 10.84 13.45 -10.93
CA GLU A 36 11.49 13.93 -12.16
C GLU A 36 11.83 15.42 -12.08
N LEU A 37 11.16 16.16 -11.17
CA LEU A 37 11.41 17.58 -10.96
C LEU A 37 12.56 17.79 -9.96
N THR A 38 13.54 18.58 -10.37
CA THR A 38 14.66 18.95 -9.49
C THR A 38 14.16 19.60 -8.20
N GLY A 39 14.63 19.11 -7.06
CA GLY A 39 14.30 19.64 -5.74
C GLY A 39 12.99 19.12 -5.13
N SER A 40 12.17 18.36 -5.87
CA SER A 40 10.90 17.84 -5.33
C SER A 40 11.08 16.93 -4.12
N LEU A 41 12.07 16.04 -4.16
CA LEU A 41 12.42 15.17 -3.02
C LEU A 41 12.91 15.98 -1.82
N ALA A 42 13.76 16.98 -2.04
CA ALA A 42 14.28 17.82 -0.97
C ALA A 42 13.15 18.59 -0.26
N ASN A 43 12.24 19.17 -1.05
CA ASN A 43 11.05 19.86 -0.51
C ASN A 43 10.16 18.90 0.28
N LEU A 44 9.94 17.68 -0.23
CA LEU A 44 9.12 16.67 0.45
C LEU A 44 9.74 16.22 1.78
N ILE A 45 11.06 16.02 1.81
CA ILE A 45 11.79 15.73 3.06
C ILE A 45 11.64 16.89 4.05
N SER A 46 11.84 18.13 3.60
CA SER A 46 11.68 19.31 4.46
C SER A 46 10.26 19.43 5.01
N GLN A 47 9.23 19.16 4.20
CA GLN A 47 7.84 19.13 4.64
C GLN A 47 7.64 18.10 5.75
N VAL A 48 8.04 16.85 5.53
CA VAL A 48 7.87 15.75 6.51
C VAL A 48 8.59 16.07 7.82
N LEU A 49 9.82 16.62 7.75
CA LEU A 49 10.57 17.01 8.94
C LEU A 49 9.91 18.16 9.69
N SER A 50 9.29 19.12 8.98
CA SER A 50 8.60 20.27 9.60
C SER A 50 7.34 19.89 10.37
N GLU A 51 6.71 18.76 10.02
CA GLU A 51 5.53 18.24 10.73
C GLU A 51 5.88 17.65 12.11
N GLY A 52 7.16 17.36 12.34
CA GLY A 52 7.66 16.83 13.61
C GLY A 52 7.20 15.40 13.91
N TYR A 53 7.47 14.96 15.15
CA TYR A 53 7.00 13.66 15.63
C TYR A 53 5.49 13.69 15.88
N ASN A 54 4.75 12.76 15.27
CA ASN A 54 3.32 12.62 15.46
C ASN A 54 2.97 11.13 15.64
N GLU A 55 2.59 10.75 16.86
CA GLU A 55 2.27 9.36 17.22
C GLU A 55 1.05 8.84 16.46
N SER A 56 -0.03 9.64 16.38
CA SER A 56 -1.25 9.27 15.67
C SER A 56 -1.02 8.99 14.18
N LYS A 57 -0.12 9.75 13.53
CA LYS A 57 0.28 9.46 12.13
C LYS A 57 0.98 8.11 11.99
N ARG A 58 1.85 7.76 12.93
CA ARG A 58 2.55 6.47 12.93
C ARG A 58 1.56 5.31 13.10
N GLU A 59 0.62 5.46 14.03
CA GLU A 59 -0.44 4.48 14.25
C GLU A 59 -1.35 4.36 13.01
N ASN A 60 -1.69 5.47 12.36
CA ASN A 60 -2.48 5.46 11.13
C ASN A 60 -1.77 4.73 9.99
N CYS A 61 -0.47 5.01 9.78
CA CYS A 61 0.34 4.32 8.78
C CYS A 61 0.31 2.80 8.99
N HIS A 62 0.54 2.36 10.23
CA HIS A 62 0.51 0.95 10.60
C HIS A 62 -0.87 0.33 10.35
N ARG A 63 -1.92 0.96 10.90
CA ARG A 63 -3.30 0.48 10.79
C ARG A 63 -3.76 0.36 9.34
N GLN A 64 -3.53 1.39 8.52
CA GLN A 64 -3.96 1.40 7.11
C GLN A 64 -3.36 0.22 6.34
N VAL A 65 -2.07 -0.06 6.52
CA VAL A 65 -1.41 -1.16 5.83
C VAL A 65 -1.81 -2.50 6.40
N TYR A 66 -1.99 -2.61 7.72
CA TYR A 66 -2.45 -3.83 8.36
C TYR A 66 -3.84 -4.25 7.87
N GLU A 67 -4.79 -3.32 7.82
CA GLU A 67 -6.17 -3.56 7.43
C GLU A 67 -6.33 -3.94 5.95
N ARG A 68 -5.35 -3.60 5.10
CA ARG A 68 -5.42 -3.83 3.65
C ARG A 68 -4.50 -4.94 3.15
N PHE A 69 -3.33 -5.08 3.76
CA PHE A 69 -2.22 -5.89 3.23
C PHE A 69 -1.68 -6.94 4.22
N SER A 70 -2.23 -7.05 5.44
CA SER A 70 -1.84 -8.14 6.34
C SER A 70 -2.30 -9.49 5.79
N TRP A 71 -1.57 -10.56 6.14
CA TRP A 71 -1.95 -11.92 5.74
C TRP A 71 -3.33 -12.34 6.25
N GLN A 72 -3.72 -11.85 7.43
CA GLN A 72 -5.05 -12.08 7.99
C GLN A 72 -6.15 -11.55 7.06
N GLN A 73 -5.92 -10.41 6.39
CA GLN A 73 -6.87 -9.80 5.46
C GLN A 73 -6.75 -10.36 4.05
N LEU A 74 -5.54 -10.66 3.58
CA LEU A 74 -5.31 -11.14 2.21
C LEU A 74 -5.67 -12.62 2.03
N SER A 75 -5.43 -13.47 3.03
CA SER A 75 -5.58 -14.92 2.86
C SER A 75 -6.98 -15.36 2.43
N PRO A 76 -8.10 -14.80 2.96
CA PRO A 76 -9.44 -15.18 2.49
C PRO A 76 -9.69 -14.76 1.04
N ALA A 77 -9.18 -13.60 0.62
CA ALA A 77 -9.32 -13.11 -0.74
C ALA A 77 -8.57 -14.00 -1.75
N TYR A 78 -7.38 -14.47 -1.38
CA TYR A 78 -6.65 -15.46 -2.19
C TYR A 78 -7.40 -16.79 -2.29
N VAL A 79 -7.96 -17.28 -1.18
CA VAL A 79 -8.77 -18.52 -1.19
C VAL A 79 -9.99 -18.36 -2.10
N ASP A 80 -10.75 -17.26 -1.99
CA ASP A 80 -11.91 -16.98 -2.85
C ASP A 80 -11.51 -16.93 -4.33
N MET A 81 -10.43 -16.22 -4.67
CA MET A 81 -9.93 -16.15 -6.04
C MET A 81 -9.58 -17.54 -6.59
N ILE A 82 -8.88 -18.36 -5.81
CA ILE A 82 -8.47 -19.72 -6.22
C ILE A 82 -9.71 -20.61 -6.42
N GLU A 83 -10.71 -20.55 -5.52
CA GLU A 83 -11.95 -21.31 -5.66
C GLU A 83 -12.76 -20.87 -6.90
N ARG A 84 -12.83 -19.57 -7.18
CA ARG A 84 -13.48 -19.06 -8.41
C ARG A 84 -12.79 -19.59 -9.67
N CYS A 85 -11.46 -19.60 -9.69
CA CYS A 85 -10.70 -20.19 -10.80
C CYS A 85 -11.01 -21.69 -10.96
N ARG A 86 -11.08 -22.44 -9.86
CA ARG A 86 -11.44 -23.86 -9.88
C ARG A 86 -12.83 -24.11 -10.46
N LEU A 87 -13.82 -23.28 -10.09
CA LEU A 87 -15.19 -23.39 -10.58
C LEU A 87 -15.31 -23.02 -12.07
N MET A 88 -14.58 -21.98 -12.52
CA MET A 88 -14.52 -21.62 -13.94
C MET A 88 -13.96 -22.76 -14.80
N VAL A 89 -12.92 -23.46 -14.34
CA VAL A 89 -12.34 -24.61 -15.06
C VAL A 89 -13.32 -25.79 -15.12
N LYS A 90 -14.11 -26.05 -14.05
CA LYS A 90 -15.11 -27.12 -14.05
C LYS A 90 -16.34 -26.82 -14.91
N GLY A 91 -16.74 -25.55 -15.03
CA GLY A 91 -17.88 -25.13 -15.86
C GLY A 91 -17.65 -25.24 -17.37
N VAL A 92 -16.39 -25.33 -17.81
CA VAL A 92 -16.02 -25.51 -19.23
C VAL A 92 -16.07 -26.98 -19.67
N GLY A 93 -16.02 -27.94 -18.73
CA GLY A 93 -16.00 -29.38 -19.01
C GLY A 93 -17.37 -30.09 -18.94
N SER A 94 -18.48 -29.36 -18.81
CA SER A 94 -19.83 -29.95 -18.66
C SER A 94 -20.79 -29.60 -19.82
N ARG A 95 -20.23 -29.21 -20.98
CA ARG A 95 -20.96 -29.07 -22.25
C ARG A 95 -20.44 -30.11 -23.24
N GLU A 96 -20.81 -31.37 -23.02
CA GLU A 96 -20.81 -32.43 -24.04
C GLU A 96 -22.16 -33.14 -24.00
#